data_AF-A0A7L1NZM5-F1
#
_entry.id   AF-A0A7L1NZM5-F1
#
_cell.length_a   1.000
_cell.length_b   1.000
_cell.length_c   1.000
_cell.angle_alpha   90.00
_cell.angle_beta   90.00
_cell.angle_gamma   90.00
#
_symmetry.space_group_name_H-M   'P 1'
#
loop_
_entity.id
_entity.type
_entity.pdbx_description
1 polymer ?
#
loop_
_entity_poly.entity_id
_entity_poly.type
_entity_poly.pdbx_seq_one_letter_code
_entity_poly.pdbx_strand_id
1 'polypeptide(L)'
;PQAEIYRADFEAERAAREQLHAQREELQEALERLRLRLEGEGGSRSCLEELRHRHSELGPPPAPSGFGGAPPEEGPDLCCPKCQYKAPDLDTLQIHVMDCIK
;
A
#
# COMPACT_ATOMS: atom_id res chain seq x y z
N PRO A 1 22.01 -46.65 14.70
CA PRO A 1 21.36 -46.59 16.05
C PRO A 1 20.60 -45.27 16.17
N GLN A 2 19.64 -45.16 17.08
CA GLN A 2 18.78 -43.96 17.25
C GLN A 2 19.58 -42.65 17.41
N ALA A 3 20.73 -42.70 18.08
CA ALA A 3 21.60 -41.53 18.28
C ALA A 3 22.12 -40.91 16.97
N GLU A 4 22.47 -41.74 15.97
CA GLU A 4 22.93 -41.24 14.67
C GLU A 4 21.81 -40.59 13.87
N ILE A 5 20.56 -41.07 14.01
CA ILE A 5 19.39 -40.48 13.36
C ILE A 5 19.15 -39.09 13.92
N TYR A 6 19.13 -38.92 15.24
CA TYR A 6 18.96 -37.59 15.84
C TYR A 6 20.10 -36.63 15.52
N ARG A 7 21.32 -37.14 15.43
CA ARG A 7 22.46 -36.32 15.02
C ARG A 7 22.27 -35.82 13.58
N ALA A 8 21.89 -36.71 12.67
CA ALA A 8 21.62 -36.35 11.28
C ALA A 8 20.46 -35.34 11.16
N ASP A 9 19.36 -35.56 11.90
CA ASP A 9 18.21 -34.65 11.92
C ASP A 9 18.59 -33.27 12.47
N PHE A 10 19.41 -33.22 13.52
CA PHE A 10 19.90 -31.97 14.10
C PHE A 10 20.82 -31.21 13.14
N GLU A 11 21.72 -31.91 12.44
CA GLU A 11 22.60 -31.31 11.43
C GLU A 11 21.78 -30.79 10.24
N ALA A 12 20.77 -31.54 9.78
CA ALA A 12 19.86 -31.11 8.73
C ALA A 12 19.06 -29.86 9.12
N GLU A 13 18.49 -29.84 10.33
CA GLU A 13 17.71 -28.71 10.83
C GLU A 13 18.58 -27.45 11.02
N ARG A 14 19.82 -27.62 11.49
CA ARG A 14 20.79 -26.53 11.55
C ARG A 14 21.07 -25.97 10.16
N ALA A 15 21.40 -26.81 9.19
CA ALA A 15 21.71 -26.39 7.83
C ALA A 15 20.50 -25.65 7.21
N ALA A 16 19.29 -26.14 7.42
CA ALA A 16 18.06 -25.49 6.97
C ALA A 16 17.89 -24.10 7.60
N ARG A 17 18.14 -23.97 8.91
CA ARG A 17 18.10 -22.66 9.59
C ARG A 17 19.17 -21.70 9.08
N GLU A 18 20.40 -22.16 8.89
CA GLU A 18 21.48 -21.34 8.36
C GLU A 18 21.14 -20.84 6.94
N GLN A 19 20.56 -21.69 6.08
CA GLN A 19 20.08 -21.29 4.76
C GLN A 19 18.97 -20.25 4.80
N LEU A 20 17.98 -20.42 5.69
CA LEU A 20 16.90 -19.44 5.87
C LEU A 20 17.44 -18.09 6.38
N HIS A 21 18.39 -18.13 7.31
CA HIS A 21 19.05 -16.94 7.81
C HIS A 21 19.81 -16.22 6.69
N ALA A 22 20.59 -16.94 5.89
CA ALA A 22 21.31 -16.37 4.75
C ALA A 22 20.36 -15.72 3.73
N GLN A 23 19.26 -16.40 3.35
CA GLN A 23 18.25 -15.84 2.45
C GLN A 23 17.58 -14.60 3.03
N ARG A 24 17.28 -14.60 4.33
CA ARG A 24 16.71 -13.44 5.03
C ARG A 24 17.66 -12.26 4.97
N GLU A 25 18.95 -12.46 5.27
CA GLU A 25 19.96 -11.41 5.22
C GLU A 25 20.14 -10.86 3.80
N GLU A 26 20.16 -11.72 2.78
CA GLU A 26 20.21 -11.29 1.37
C GLU A 26 19.01 -10.42 0.98
N LEU A 27 17.79 -10.82 1.36
CA LEU A 27 16.58 -10.05 1.10
C LEU A 27 16.56 -8.73 1.87
N GLN A 28 17.02 -8.73 3.13
CA GLN A 28 17.16 -7.51 3.92
C GLN A 28 18.13 -6.52 3.26
N GLU A 29 19.29 -6.98 2.81
CA GLU A 29 20.25 -6.15 2.08
C GLU A 29 19.68 -5.65 0.75
N ALA A 30 18.92 -6.49 0.02
CA ALA A 30 18.25 -6.08 -1.21
C ALA A 30 17.24 -4.94 -0.99
N LEU A 31 16.46 -5.02 0.09
CA LEU A 31 15.52 -3.97 0.49
C LEU A 31 16.26 -2.68 0.88
N GLU A 32 17.34 -2.78 1.63
CA GLU A 32 18.17 -1.63 2.00
C GLU A 32 18.77 -0.96 0.76
N ARG A 33 19.29 -1.72 -0.20
CA ARG A 33 19.78 -1.19 -1.48
C ARG A 33 18.69 -0.51 -2.31
N LEU A 34 17.48 -1.06 -2.33
CA LEU A 34 16.33 -0.44 -3.01
C LEU A 34 15.90 0.84 -2.30
N ARG A 35 15.84 0.82 -0.98
CA ARG A 35 15.51 1.99 -0.16
C ARG A 35 16.52 3.11 -0.38
N LEU A 36 17.81 2.81 -0.39
CA LEU A 36 18.86 3.81 -0.61
C LEU A 36 18.77 4.42 -2.02
N ARG A 37 18.43 3.62 -3.04
CA ARG A 37 18.16 4.13 -4.40
C ARG A 37 16.96 5.08 -4.42
N LEU A 38 15.85 4.69 -3.80
CA LEU A 38 14.65 5.52 -3.74
C LEU A 38 14.87 6.81 -2.94
N GLU A 39 15.64 6.76 -1.84
CA GLU A 39 16.04 7.93 -1.07
C GLU A 39 16.94 8.87 -1.90
N GLY A 40 17.87 8.32 -2.68
CA GLY A 40 18.69 9.09 -3.64
C GLY A 40 17.88 9.68 -4.80
N GLU A 41 16.86 8.95 -5.29
CA GLU A 41 15.87 9.42 -6.25
C GLU A 41 14.83 10.37 -5.63
N GLY A 42 14.91 10.62 -4.31
CA GLY A 42 14.03 11.51 -3.56
C GLY A 42 13.96 12.94 -4.10
N GLY A 43 14.99 13.40 -4.82
CA GLY A 43 14.93 14.66 -5.58
C GLY A 43 13.87 14.66 -6.68
N SER A 44 13.72 13.54 -7.40
CA SER A 44 12.70 13.37 -8.44
C SER A 44 11.29 13.28 -7.83
N ARG A 45 11.15 12.61 -6.69
CA ARG A 45 9.87 12.52 -5.96
C ARG A 45 9.45 13.88 -5.38
N SER A 46 10.37 14.62 -4.78
CA SER A 46 10.12 15.98 -4.27
C SER A 46 9.76 16.95 -5.40
N CYS A 47 10.41 16.86 -6.56
CA CYS A 47 10.03 17.65 -7.75
C CYS A 47 8.63 17.31 -8.25
N LEU A 48 8.25 16.03 -8.30
CA LEU A 48 6.90 15.62 -8.67
C LEU A 48 5.86 16.07 -7.65
N GLU A 49 6.17 16.01 -6.35
CA GLU A 49 5.31 16.55 -5.29
C GLU A 49 5.18 18.07 -5.38
N GLU A 50 6.24 18.80 -5.73
CA GLU A 50 6.19 20.26 -5.93
C GLU A 50 5.36 20.62 -7.16
N LEU A 51 5.51 19.91 -8.29
CA LEU A 51 4.65 20.05 -9.46
C LEU A 51 3.19 19.76 -9.11
N ARG A 52 2.94 18.70 -8.33
CA ARG A 52 1.59 18.34 -7.88
C ARG A 52 0.99 19.42 -6.97
N HIS A 53 1.77 19.99 -6.05
CA HIS A 53 1.31 21.12 -5.23
C HIS A 53 0.97 22.33 -6.09
N ARG A 54 1.81 22.69 -7.07
CA ARG A 54 1.52 23.82 -7.96
C ARG A 54 0.24 23.62 -8.79
N HIS A 55 -0.05 22.39 -9.20
CA HIS A 55 -1.30 22.04 -9.87
C HIS A 55 -2.50 21.93 -8.92
N SER A 56 -2.26 21.64 -7.63
CA SER A 56 -3.28 21.64 -6.58
C SER A 56 -3.68 23.05 -6.14
N GLU A 57 -2.73 23.99 -6.13
CA GLU A 57 -2.95 25.41 -5.78
C GLU A 57 -3.57 26.19 -6.96
N LEU A 58 -3.35 25.73 -8.21
CA LEU A 58 -4.07 26.20 -9.39
C LEU A 58 -5.30 25.32 -9.60
N GLY A 59 -6.35 25.56 -8.79
CA GLY A 59 -7.65 24.93 -8.99
C GLY A 59 -8.12 25.02 -10.47
N PRO A 60 -9.00 24.10 -10.90
CA PRO A 60 -9.40 23.98 -12.31
C PRO A 60 -9.86 25.34 -12.87
N PRO A 61 -9.56 25.65 -14.15
CA PRO A 61 -9.94 26.93 -14.74
C PRO A 61 -11.45 27.14 -14.59
N PRO A 62 -11.93 28.34 -14.25
CA PRO A 62 -13.35 28.59 -14.10
C PRO A 62 -14.05 28.31 -15.44
N ALA A 63 -14.87 27.27 -15.47
CA ALA A 63 -15.70 26.95 -16.63
C ALA A 63 -16.70 28.10 -16.87
N PRO A 64 -16.94 28.51 -18.13
CA PRO A 64 -17.87 29.58 -18.44
C PRO A 64 -19.29 29.18 -18.03
N SER A 65 -19.88 30.03 -17.19
CA SER A 65 -21.26 29.96 -16.69
C SER A 65 -22.28 29.76 -17.83
N GLY A 66 -23.00 28.63 -17.79
CA GLY A 66 -24.09 28.37 -18.73
C GLY A 66 -24.76 27.02 -18.51
N PHE A 67 -25.88 27.03 -17.77
CA PHE A 67 -26.91 25.98 -17.68
C PHE A 67 -26.54 24.66 -16.97
N GLY A 68 -27.06 24.50 -15.74
CA GLY A 68 -27.38 23.19 -15.14
C GLY A 68 -26.37 22.64 -14.12
N GLY A 69 -26.65 22.92 -12.84
CA GLY A 69 -26.28 22.17 -11.62
C GLY A 69 -25.13 21.15 -11.60
N ALA A 70 -24.06 21.54 -10.88
CA ALA A 70 -23.03 20.75 -10.16
C ALA A 70 -22.06 19.84 -10.95
N PRO A 71 -20.78 19.85 -10.54
CA PRO A 71 -20.24 18.60 -9.99
C PRO A 71 -19.65 18.84 -8.59
N PRO A 72 -20.06 18.09 -7.56
CA PRO A 72 -19.32 18.00 -6.33
C PRO A 72 -17.98 17.30 -6.62
N GLU A 73 -16.88 17.91 -6.18
CA GLU A 73 -15.61 17.23 -5.92
C GLU A 73 -15.78 16.28 -4.73
N GLU A 74 -16.56 15.21 -4.94
CA GLU A 74 -16.73 14.13 -4.00
C GLU A 74 -16.26 12.89 -4.75
N GLY A 75 -15.15 12.28 -4.31
CA GLY A 75 -14.76 10.95 -4.78
C GLY A 75 -15.96 10.00 -4.75
N PRO A 76 -15.95 8.91 -5.54
CA PRO A 76 -17.13 8.06 -5.77
C PRO A 76 -17.87 7.84 -4.45
N ASP A 77 -19.14 8.24 -4.35
CA ASP A 77 -19.92 8.19 -3.11
C ASP A 77 -19.75 6.82 -2.46
N LEU A 78 -18.90 6.75 -1.43
CA LEU A 78 -18.58 5.52 -0.72
C LEU A 78 -19.72 5.23 0.26
N CYS A 79 -20.93 5.10 -0.27
CA CYS A 79 -22.14 4.91 0.51
C CYS A 79 -22.68 3.49 0.38
N CYS A 80 -23.10 2.92 1.51
CA CYS A 80 -23.76 1.62 1.50
C CYS A 80 -25.14 1.73 0.83
N PRO A 81 -25.48 0.88 -0.16
CA PRO A 81 -26.77 0.97 -0.84
C PRO A 81 -27.96 0.58 0.06
N LYS A 82 -27.75 -0.11 1.18
CA LYS A 82 -28.82 -0.53 2.09
C LYS A 82 -29.26 0.58 3.05
N CYS A 83 -28.31 1.30 3.62
CA CYS A 83 -28.56 2.24 4.73
C CYS A 83 -27.97 3.64 4.48
N GLN A 84 -27.37 3.88 3.31
CA GLN A 84 -26.73 5.14 2.92
C GLN A 84 -25.62 5.61 3.88
N TYR A 85 -25.02 4.70 4.63
CA TYR A 85 -23.83 4.98 5.45
C TYR A 85 -22.67 5.43 4.57
N LYS A 86 -22.15 6.64 4.79
CA LYS A 86 -20.97 7.19 4.10
C LYS A 86 -19.69 6.74 4.82
N ALA A 87 -18.86 5.98 4.12
CA ALA A 87 -17.57 5.53 4.60
C ALA A 87 -16.44 6.48 4.16
N PRO A 88 -15.40 6.67 4.98
CA PRO A 88 -14.24 7.50 4.63
C PRO A 88 -13.29 6.84 3.62
N ASP A 89 -13.36 5.51 3.46
CA ASP A 89 -12.52 4.73 2.54
C ASP A 89 -13.22 3.42 2.11
N LEU A 90 -12.66 2.78 1.07
CA LEU A 90 -13.25 1.60 0.42
C LEU A 90 -13.26 0.37 1.35
N ASP A 91 -12.23 0.17 2.17
CA ASP A 91 -12.14 -0.97 3.09
C ASP A 91 -13.24 -0.89 4.15
N THR A 92 -13.45 0.31 4.72
CA THR A 92 -14.52 0.58 5.68
C THR A 92 -15.90 0.35 5.05
N LEU A 93 -16.10 0.75 3.79
CA LEU A 93 -17.34 0.48 3.07
C LEU A 93 -17.55 -1.01 2.84
N GLN A 94 -16.52 -1.75 2.44
CA GLN A 94 -16.61 -3.18 2.13
C GLN A 94 -16.97 -4.01 3.36
N ILE A 95 -16.32 -3.75 4.50
CA ILE A 95 -16.65 -4.40 5.78
C ILE A 95 -18.11 -4.11 6.14
N HIS A 96 -18.50 -2.84 6.08
CA HIS A 96 -19.86 -2.42 6.40
C HIS A 96 -20.90 -3.06 5.49
N VAL A 97 -20.68 -3.08 4.17
CA VAL A 97 -21.60 -3.66 3.19
C VAL A 97 -21.76 -5.17 3.42
N MET A 98 -20.68 -5.89 3.76
CA MET A 98 -20.72 -7.32 4.06
C MET A 98 -21.56 -7.66 5.30
N ASP A 99 -21.60 -6.78 6.29
CA ASP A 99 -22.44 -6.94 7.48
C ASP A 99 -23.86 -6.40 7.30
N CYS A 100 -24.00 -5.33 6.54
CA CYS A 100 -25.29 -4.74 6.27
C CYS A 100 -26.12 -5.54 5.27
N ILE A 101 -25.56 -6.28 4.31
CA ILE A 101 -26.38 -7.05 3.34
C ILE A 101 -27.11 -8.25 3.99
N LYS A 102 -26.77 -8.63 5.22
CA LYS A 102 -27.49 -9.66 5.99
C LYS A 102 -28.91 -9.22 6.40
#